data_AF-A0A923Y2Q9-F1
#
_entry.id   AF-A0A923Y2Q9-F1
#
_cell.length_a   1.000
_cell.length_b   1.000
_cell.length_c   1.000
_cell.angle_alpha   90.00
_cell.angle_beta   90.00
_cell.angle_gamma   90.00
#
_symmetry.space_group_name_H-M   'P 1'
#
loop_
_entity.id
_entity.type
_entity.pdbx_description
1 polymer ?
#
loop_
_entity_poly.entity_id
_entity_poly.type
_entity_poly.pdbx_seq_one_letter_code
_entity_poly.pdbx_strand_id
1 'polypeptide(L)'
;MLRFNFPIVIIDEDFRSENTSGLGIRALAQAIEKEGYEVLGATTYGDLSQFAQQQSRASAFILSIDDEEFTPGPELDPAVLNL
;
A
#
# COMPACT_ATOMS: atom_id res chain seq x y z
N MET A 1 -9.18 10.18 -25.52
CA MET A 1 -10.15 9.40 -24.71
C MET A 1 -9.61 9.35 -23.29
N LEU A 2 -10.34 9.87 -22.31
CA LEU A 2 -9.93 9.80 -20.91
C LEU A 2 -10.00 8.33 -20.46
N ARG A 3 -8.85 7.73 -20.14
CA ARG A 3 -8.78 6.41 -19.52
C ARG A 3 -8.90 6.63 -18.01
N PHE A 4 -9.95 6.07 -17.42
CA PHE A 4 -10.07 6.03 -15.97
C PHE A 4 -9.10 4.97 -15.46
N ASN A 5 -7.92 5.42 -15.03
CA ASN A 5 -6.97 4.55 -14.35
C ASN A 5 -7.33 4.50 -12.87
N PHE A 6 -7.53 3.28 -12.38
CA PHE A 6 -7.76 3.01 -10.97
C PHE A 6 -6.68 2.09 -10.41
N PRO A 7 -5.51 2.62 -10.01
CA PRO A 7 -4.39 1.80 -9.58
C PRO A 7 -4.64 1.07 -8.25
N ILE A 8 -3.90 0.00 -8.05
CA ILE A 8 -3.73 -0.66 -6.76
C ILE A 8 -2.57 0.03 -6.04
N VAL A 9 -2.81 0.51 -4.83
CA VAL A 9 -1.79 1.18 -4.02
C VAL A 9 -1.20 0.19 -3.03
N ILE A 10 0.11 0.04 -3.02
CA ILE A 10 0.86 -0.75 -2.06
C ILE A 10 1.58 0.21 -1.11
N ILE A 11 1.33 0.06 0.19
CA ILE A 11 2.04 0.78 1.24
C ILE A 11 2.90 -0.21 2.00
N ASP A 12 4.20 0.01 1.95
CA ASP A 12 5.20 -0.84 2.58
C ASP A 12 6.47 0.00 2.83
N GLU A 13 6.96 0.03 4.06
CA GLU A 13 8.13 0.84 4.44
C GLU A 13 9.41 0.45 3.68
N ASP A 14 9.47 -0.82 3.28
CA ASP A 14 10.55 -1.43 2.56
C ASP A 14 10.34 -1.43 1.04
N PHE A 15 9.29 -0.80 0.51
CA PHE A 15 8.95 -0.90 -0.91
C PHE A 15 10.11 -0.50 -1.84
N ARG A 16 10.95 0.45 -1.39
CA ARG A 16 12.15 0.92 -2.10
C ARG A 16 13.46 0.31 -1.59
N SER A 17 13.41 -0.51 -0.55
CA SER A 17 14.56 -1.18 0.09
C SER A 17 15.07 -2.36 -0.74
N GLU A 18 16.38 -2.62 -0.71
CA GLU A 18 16.98 -3.80 -1.37
C GLU A 18 16.99 -5.06 -0.48
N ASN A 19 16.35 -5.00 0.69
CA ASN A 19 16.22 -6.15 1.58
C ASN A 19 15.19 -7.18 1.05
N THR A 20 15.11 -8.33 1.74
CA THR A 20 14.21 -9.42 1.36
C THR A 20 12.73 -8.99 1.35
N SER A 21 12.32 -8.16 2.32
CA SER A 21 10.95 -7.65 2.43
C SER A 21 10.57 -6.80 1.21
N GLY A 22 11.41 -5.80 0.89
CA GLY A 22 11.27 -4.92 -0.27
C GLY A 22 11.30 -5.66 -1.60
N LEU A 23 12.13 -6.71 -1.72
CA LEU A 23 12.12 -7.59 -2.90
C LEU A 23 10.81 -8.37 -3.02
N GLY A 24 10.28 -8.87 -1.92
CA GLY A 24 9.02 -9.61 -1.87
C GLY A 24 7.84 -8.75 -2.30
N ILE A 25 7.69 -7.56 -1.73
CA ILE A 25 6.58 -6.66 -2.06
C ILE A 25 6.65 -6.15 -3.51
N ARG A 26 7.85 -5.92 -4.05
CA ARG A 26 8.02 -5.58 -5.47
C ARG A 26 7.73 -6.74 -6.40
N ALA A 27 8.02 -7.99 -6.00
CA ALA A 27 7.62 -9.16 -6.77
C ALA A 27 6.08 -9.29 -6.84
N LEU A 28 5.38 -8.99 -5.74
CA LEU A 28 3.92 -8.90 -5.73
C LEU A 28 3.41 -7.79 -6.67
N ALA A 29 3.99 -6.58 -6.58
CA ALA A 29 3.65 -5.47 -7.48
C ALA A 29 3.78 -5.87 -8.96
N GLN A 30 4.90 -6.48 -9.33
CA GLN A 30 5.15 -6.96 -10.70
C GLN A 30 4.16 -8.05 -11.15
N ALA A 31 3.73 -8.92 -10.23
CA ALA A 31 2.72 -9.94 -10.54
C ALA A 31 1.36 -9.28 -10.85
N ILE A 32 0.96 -8.28 -10.05
CA ILE A 32 -0.26 -7.51 -10.26
C ILE A 32 -0.22 -6.73 -11.59
N GLU A 33 0.93 -6.11 -11.91
CA GLU A 33 1.12 -5.41 -13.18
C GLU A 33 0.99 -6.34 -14.39
N LYS A 34 1.46 -7.59 -14.29
CA LYS A 34 1.31 -8.60 -15.36
C LYS A 34 -0.15 -8.97 -15.64
N GLU A 35 -1.02 -8.86 -14.64
CA GLU A 35 -2.48 -9.04 -14.80
C GLU A 35 -3.17 -7.81 -15.42
N GLY A 36 -2.43 -6.76 -15.76
CA GLY A 36 -2.92 -5.58 -16.46
C GLY A 36 -3.40 -4.44 -15.56
N TYR A 37 -3.09 -4.50 -14.26
CA TYR A 37 -3.37 -3.43 -13.31
C TYR A 37 -2.20 -2.46 -13.20
N GLU A 38 -2.49 -1.19 -12.91
CA GLU A 38 -1.48 -0.21 -12.54
C GLU A 38 -1.20 -0.34 -11.03
N VAL A 39 0.07 -0.32 -10.63
CA VAL A 39 0.48 -0.38 -9.22
C VAL A 39 1.22 0.88 -8.83
N LEU A 40 0.88 1.46 -7.69
CA LEU A 40 1.59 2.59 -7.08
C LEU A 40 2.17 2.16 -5.74
N GLY A 41 3.48 2.34 -5.54
CA GLY A 41 4.15 2.05 -4.27
C GLY A 41 4.37 3.32 -3.44
N ALA A 42 3.96 3.29 -2.18
CA ALA A 42 4.21 4.30 -1.16
C ALA A 42 5.03 3.69 -0.01
N THR A 43 5.87 4.51 0.62
CA THR A 43 6.81 4.07 1.67
C THR A 43 6.39 4.51 3.08
N THR A 44 5.34 5.30 3.23
CA THR A 44 4.93 5.79 4.55
C THR A 44 3.42 5.75 4.73
N TYR A 45 2.99 5.42 5.96
CA TYR A 45 1.59 5.52 6.38
C TYR A 45 1.06 6.95 6.34
N GLY A 46 1.91 7.97 6.55
CA GLY A 46 1.51 9.37 6.49
C GLY A 46 1.07 9.83 5.09
N ASP A 47 1.50 9.10 4.05
CA ASP A 47 1.09 9.37 2.68
C ASP A 47 -0.35 8.90 2.42
N LEU A 48 -0.89 7.92 3.18
CA LEU A 48 -2.25 7.37 2.99
C LEU A 48 -3.33 8.44 3.06
N SER A 49 -3.31 9.27 4.11
CA SER A 49 -4.32 10.32 4.30
C SER A 49 -4.22 11.37 3.19
N GLN A 50 -3.01 11.67 2.69
CA GLN A 50 -2.84 12.57 1.54
C GLN A 50 -3.28 11.92 0.21
N PHE A 51 -2.98 10.64 -0.02
CA PHE A 51 -3.38 9.91 -1.21
C PHE A 51 -4.91 9.75 -1.29
N ALA A 52 -5.54 9.38 -0.17
CA ALA A 52 -6.99 9.25 -0.05
C ALA A 52 -7.70 10.60 -0.27
N GLN A 53 -7.14 11.71 0.25
CA GLN A 53 -7.76 13.03 0.13
C GLN A 53 -7.49 13.73 -1.22
N GLN A 54 -6.33 13.55 -1.84
CA GLN A 54 -5.98 14.31 -3.06
C GLN A 54 -6.42 13.63 -4.36
N GLN A 55 -6.58 12.31 -4.41
CA GLN A 55 -6.87 11.57 -5.64
C GLN A 55 -7.65 10.28 -5.34
N SER A 56 -8.98 10.35 -5.16
CA SER A 56 -9.86 9.18 -5.01
C SER A 56 -9.95 8.37 -6.33
N ARG A 57 -8.84 7.70 -6.68
CA ARG A 57 -8.70 6.85 -7.85
C ARG A 57 -8.07 5.50 -7.51
N ALA A 58 -7.73 5.22 -6.25
CA ALA A 58 -7.29 3.87 -5.88
C ALA A 58 -8.45 2.87 -6.05
N SER A 59 -8.20 1.74 -6.71
CA SER A 59 -9.16 0.62 -6.77
C SER A 59 -9.04 -0.32 -5.57
N ALA A 60 -7.82 -0.44 -5.02
CA ALA A 60 -7.54 -1.23 -3.83
C ALA A 60 -6.29 -0.69 -3.12
N PHE A 61 -6.19 -1.02 -1.83
CA PHE A 61 -5.01 -0.77 -1.01
C PHE A 61 -4.48 -2.11 -0.49
N ILE A 62 -3.17 -2.30 -0.59
CA ILE A 62 -2.42 -3.40 0.03
C ILE A 62 -1.51 -2.74 1.04
N LEU A 63 -1.66 -3.13 2.30
CA LEU A 63 -0.87 -2.62 3.41
C LEU A 63 -0.01 -3.75 3.95
N SER A 64 1.30 -3.53 3.95
CA SER A 64 2.25 -4.38 4.67
C SER A 64 2.32 -3.89 6.11
N ILE A 65 2.06 -4.79 7.05
CA ILE A 65 2.06 -4.52 8.49
C ILE A 65 3.01 -5.52 9.13
N ASP A 66 3.96 -5.03 9.92
CA ASP A 66 4.85 -5.89 10.69
C ASP A 66 4.18 -6.37 11.99
N ASP A 67 4.61 -7.52 12.50
CA ASP A 67 4.08 -8.10 13.74
C ASP A 67 4.22 -7.14 14.96
N GLU A 68 5.20 -6.23 14.93
CA GLU A 68 5.41 -5.21 15.96
C GLU A 68 4.41 -4.04 15.87
N GLU A 69 3.77 -3.87 14.71
CA GLU A 69 2.72 -2.86 14.48
C GLU A 69 1.33 -3.37 14.88
N PHE A 70 1.18 -4.68 15.13
CA PHE A 70 -0.03 -5.24 15.72
C PHE A 70 -0.02 -5.05 17.23
N THR A 71 -0.94 -4.25 17.77
CA THR A 71 -1.20 -4.26 19.22
C THR A 71 -2.04 -5.48 19.58
N PRO A 72 -1.56 -6.37 20.48
CA PRO A 72 -2.34 -7.52 20.91
C PRO A 72 -3.42 -7.05 21.89
N GLY A 73 -4.59 -6.68 21.38
CA GLY A 73 -5.72 -6.24 22.19
C GLY A 73 -7.06 -6.25 21.42
N PRO A 74 -8.21 -6.27 22.10
CA PRO A 74 -9.54 -6.19 21.46
C PRO A 74 -9.86 -4.79 20.91
N GLU A 75 -8.93 -3.84 21.06
CA GLU A 75 -9.05 -2.48 20.57
C GLU A 75 -8.46 -2.39 19.16
N LEU A 76 -9.11 -1.60 18.28
CA LEU A 76 -8.61 -1.39 16.92
C LEU A 76 -7.21 -0.80 16.98
N ASP A 77 -6.29 -1.37 16.20
CA ASP A 77 -4.92 -0.89 16.13
C ASP A 77 -4.88 0.61 15.80
N PRO A 78 -4.02 1.41 16.47
CA PRO A 78 -3.89 2.85 16.20
C PRO A 78 -3.60 3.19 14.73
N ALA A 79 -2.98 2.25 14.00
CA ALA A 79 -2.74 2.34 12.56
C ALA A 79 -4.04 2.34 11.74
N VAL A 80 -5.08 1.66 12.22
CA VAL A 80 -6.40 1.58 11.56
C VAL A 80 -7.27 2.79 11.94
N LEU A 81 -7.09 3.36 13.14
CA LEU A 81 -7.88 4.49 13.63
C LEU A 81 -7.59 5.82 12.91
N ASN A 82 -6.51 5.91 12.13
CA ASN A 82 -6.09 7.14 11.42
C ASN A 82 -6.26 7.05 9.89
N LEU A 83 -6.94 6.02 9.38
CA LEU A 83 -7.27 5.85 7.96
C LEU A 83 -8.53 6.64 7.55
#